data_AF-A0A259S9D3-F1
#
_entry.id   AF-A0A259S9D3-F1
#
_cell.length_a   1.000
_cell.length_b   1.000
_cell.length_c   1.000
_cell.angle_alpha   90.00
_cell.angle_beta   90.00
_cell.angle_gamma   90.00
#
_symmetry.space_group_name_H-M   'P 1'
#
loop_
_entity.id
_entity.type
_entity.pdbx_description
1 polymer ?
#
loop_
_entity_poly.entity_id
_entity_poly.type
_entity_poly.pdbx_seq_one_letter_code
_entity_poly.pdbx_strand_id
1 'polypeptide(L)' 'MTATLTGEKYDEVTEALKDVVDPELGINVVDLGLIYDLSWDEENDALVIHMTLTSAGCPLTDVLEEQTGQ' A
#
# COMPACT_ATOMS: atom_id res chain seq x y z
N MET A 1 -3.34 5.27 -17.41
CA MET A 1 -4.72 5.69 -17.00
C MET A 1 -5.02 4.90 -15.74
N THR A 2 -5.31 5.56 -14.62
CA THR A 2 -5.50 4.88 -13.33
C THR A 2 -6.96 4.51 -13.10
N ALA A 3 -7.23 3.22 -12.90
CA ALA A 3 -8.54 2.70 -12.56
C ALA A 3 -8.58 2.32 -11.07
N THR A 4 -9.60 2.75 -10.34
CA THR A 4 -9.81 2.34 -8.95
C THR A 4 -9.97 0.82 -8.88
N LEU A 5 -9.23 0.15 -7.98
CA LEU A 5 -9.37 -1.29 -7.80
C LEU A 5 -10.73 -1.63 -7.18
N THR A 6 -11.41 -2.62 -7.76
CA THR A 6 -12.68 -3.15 -7.25
C THR A 6 -12.76 -4.67 -7.44
N GLY A 7 -13.56 -5.34 -6.62
CA GLY A 7 -13.80 -6.78 -6.73
C GLY A 7 -12.58 -7.65 -6.37
N GLU A 8 -12.41 -8.77 -7.07
CA GLU A 8 -11.40 -9.80 -6.76
C GLU A 8 -9.96 -9.26 -6.74
N LYS A 9 -9.65 -8.31 -7.63
CA LYS A 9 -8.33 -7.65 -7.71
C LYS A 9 -8.02 -6.82 -6.46
N TYR A 10 -9.05 -6.17 -5.90
CA TYR A 10 -8.93 -5.40 -4.67
C TYR A 10 -8.65 -6.32 -3.49
N ASP A 11 -9.37 -7.45 -3.42
CA ASP A 11 -9.16 -8.44 -2.35
C ASP A 11 -7.76 -9.05 -2.42
N GLU A 12 -7.27 -9.43 -3.61
CA GLU A 12 -5.92 -9.98 -3.80
C GLU A 12 -4.83 -8.99 -3.34
N VAL A 13 -4.93 -7.73 -3.77
CA VAL A 13 -3.97 -6.69 -3.38
C VAL A 13 -4.06 -6.38 -1.90
N THR A 14 -5.27 -6.32 -1.34
CA THR A 14 -5.47 -6.04 0.09
C THR A 14 -4.91 -7.16 0.95
N GLU A 15 -5.07 -8.43 0.55
CA GLU A 15 -4.45 -9.55 1.24
C GLU A 15 -2.92 -9.48 1.18
N ALA A 16 -2.33 -9.15 0.02
CA ALA A 16 -0.89 -8.96 -0.09
C ALA A 16 -0.37 -7.80 0.81
N LEU A 17 -1.12 -6.70 0.90
CA LEU A 17 -0.77 -5.56 1.75
C LEU A 17 -0.91 -5.84 3.25
N LYS A 18 -1.56 -6.93 3.67
CA LYS A 18 -1.58 -7.36 5.08
C LYS A 18 -0.24 -7.89 5.57
N ASP A 19 0.62 -8.37 4.68
CA ASP A 19 1.98 -8.78 5.02
C ASP A 19 2.90 -7.57 5.29
N VAL A 20 2.49 -6.37 4.83
CA VAL A 20 3.21 -5.12 5.11
C VAL A 20 2.80 -4.59 6.49
N VAL A 21 3.69 -4.80 7.46
CA VAL A 21 3.48 -4.44 8.87
C VAL A 21 4.21 -3.15 9.20
N ASP A 22 3.52 -2.22 9.85
CA ASP A 22 4.15 -1.01 10.39
C ASP A 22 5.11 -1.41 11.53
N PRO A 23 6.43 -1.16 11.40
CA PRO A 23 7.41 -1.59 12.38
C PRO A 23 7.36 -0.80 13.70
N GLU A 24 6.66 0.35 13.76
CA GLU A 24 6.49 1.11 14.99
C GLU A 24 5.31 0.59 15.83
N LEU A 25 4.21 0.20 15.18
CA LEU A 25 2.98 -0.24 15.83
C LEU A 25 2.78 -1.76 15.84
N GLY A 26 3.48 -2.50 14.98
CA GLY A 26 3.36 -3.96 14.86
C GLY A 26 2.02 -4.45 14.31
N ILE A 27 1.29 -3.58 13.60
CA ILE A 27 -0.01 -3.86 12.98
C ILE A 27 0.12 -3.60 11.48
N ASN A 28 -0.63 -4.33 10.65
CA ASN A 28 -0.60 -4.14 9.20
C ASN A 28 -1.17 -2.78 8.76
N VAL A 29 -0.72 -2.31 7.60
CA VAL A 29 -1.15 -1.00 7.05
C VAL A 29 -2.63 -0.97 6.65
N VAL A 30 -3.22 -2.15 6.39
CA VAL A 30 -4.63 -2.33 6.01
C VAL A 30 -5.56 -2.13 7.21
N ASP A 31 -5.32 -2.84 8.32
CA ASP A 31 -6.15 -2.76 9.54
C ASP A 31 -5.96 -1.43 10.28
N LEU A 32 -4.79 -0.79 10.13
CA LEU A 32 -4.57 0.57 10.62
C LEU A 32 -5.39 1.61 9.84
N GLY A 33 -5.90 1.27 8.64
CA GLY A 33 -6.62 2.21 7.79
C GLY A 33 -5.75 3.33 7.24
N LEU A 34 -4.44 3.08 7.07
CA LEU A 34 -3.49 4.06 6.53
C LEU A 34 -3.62 4.22 5.01
N ILE A 35 -4.23 3.24 4.35
CA ILE A 35 -4.51 3.25 2.91
C ILE A 35 -5.81 4.03 2.65
N TYR A 36 -5.71 5.08 1.84
CA TYR A 36 -6.84 5.90 1.41
C TYR A 36 -7.43 5.46 0.07
N ASP A 37 -6.57 5.11 -0.89
CA ASP A 37 -7.00 4.68 -2.22
C ASP A 37 -6.02 3.67 -2.80
N LEU A 38 -6.55 2.72 -3.55
CA LEU A 38 -5.81 1.76 -4.35
C LEU A 38 -6.27 1.89 -5.79
N SER A 39 -5.35 2.26 -6.67
CA SER A 39 -5.61 2.43 -8.09
C SER A 39 -4.60 1.60 -8.90
N TRP A 40 -5.03 1.03 -10.02
CA TRP A 40 -4.16 0.31 -10.94
C TRP A 40 -3.88 1.21 -12.14
N ASP A 41 -2.61 1.46 -12.45
CA ASP A 41 -2.23 2.13 -13.68
C ASP A 41 -2.05 1.09 -14.79
N GLU A 42 -3.05 0.96 -15.66
CA GLU A 42 -3.03 0.01 -16.77
C GLU A 42 -1.96 0.32 -17.81
N GLU A 43 -1.48 1.57 -17.88
CA GLU A 43 -0.46 1.95 -18.86
C GLU A 43 0.94 1.47 -18.46
N ASN A 44 1.20 1.48 -17.15
CA ASN A 44 2.50 1.13 -16.58
C ASN A 44 2.50 -0.26 -15.90
N ASP A 45 1.35 -0.96 -15.94
CA ASP A 45 1.09 -2.22 -15.24
C ASP A 45 1.54 -2.18 -13.77
N ALA A 46 1.16 -1.11 -13.08
CA ALA A 46 1.66 -0.79 -11.75
C ALA A 46 0.51 -0.51 -10.76
N LEU A 47 0.68 -0.99 -9.53
CA LEU A 47 -0.20 -0.64 -8.41
C LEU A 47 0.18 0.73 -7.85
N VAL A 48 -0.79 1.64 -7.80
CA VAL A 48 -0.68 2.95 -7.17
C VAL A 48 -1.39 2.92 -5.82
N ILE A 49 -0.62 3.14 -4.76
CA ILE A 49 -1.11 3.11 -3.37
C ILE A 49 -1.07 4.53 -2.81
N HIS A 50 -2.23 5.07 -2.46
CA HIS A 50 -2.32 6.32 -1.71
C HIS A 50 -2.46 6.00 -0.23
N MET A 51 -1.42 6.29 0.55
CA MET A 51 -1.41 6.11 2.00
C MET A 51 -0.84 7.31 2.74
N THR A 52 -1.21 7.47 4.01
CA THR A 52 -0.56 8.44 4.90
C THR A 52 0.40 7.74 5.84
N LEU A 53 1.62 8.24 5.89
CA LEU A 53 2.63 7.79 6.85
C LEU A 53 2.48 8.61 8.13
N THR A 54 2.40 7.92 9.27
CA THR A 54 2.27 8.51 10.61
C THR A 54 3.50 9.30 11.06
N SER A 55 4.59 9.27 10.29
CA SER A 55 5.87 9.86 10.65
C SER A 55 6.31 10.91 9.62
N ALA A 56 6.14 12.18 9.98
CA ALA A 56 6.64 13.32 9.21
C ALA A 56 8.17 13.29 9.15
N GLY A 57 8.73 12.72 8.07
CA GLY A 57 10.15 12.80 7.75
C GLY A 57 11.07 11.73 8.38
N CYS A 58 10.64 10.47 8.45
CA CYS A 58 11.50 9.35 8.90
C CYS A 58 11.92 8.42 7.75
N PRO A 59 13.05 7.70 7.86
CA PRO A 59 13.64 6.82 6.84
C PRO A 59 12.83 5.53 6.57
N LEU A 60 11.55 5.51 6.95
CA LEU A 60 10.65 4.37 6.83
C LEU A 60 10.02 4.28 5.45
N THR A 61 9.92 5.40 4.72
CA THR A 61 9.44 5.42 3.34
C THR A 61 10.29 4.52 2.45
N ASP A 62 11.63 4.64 2.53
CA ASP A 62 12.55 3.82 1.75
C ASP A 62 12.38 2.31 2.02
N VAL A 63 12.09 1.93 3.27
CA VAL A 63 11.88 0.52 3.68
C VAL A 63 10.57 -0.03 3.13
N LEU A 64 9.51 0.80 3.07
CA LEU A 64 8.22 0.41 2.52
C LEU A 64 8.25 0.35 0.98
N GLU A 65 8.97 1.26 0.32
CA GLU A 65 9.21 1.20 -1.14
C GLU A 65 9.99 -0.06 -1.53
N GLU A 66 11.01 -0.44 -0.74
CA GLU A 66 11.75 -1.69 -0.99
C GLU A 66 10.89 -2.95 -0.80
N GLN A 67 9.96 -2.95 0.17
CA GLN A 67 9.06 -4.08 0.40
C GLN A 67 7.90 -4.18 -0.60
N THR A 68 7.46 -3.05 -1.17
CA THR A 68 6.36 -3.01 -2.16
C THR A 68 6.85 -3.14 -3.61
N GLY A 69 8.14 -2.93 -3.87
CA GLY A 69 8.75 -3.06 -5.19
C GLY A 69 9.30 -4.46 -5.54
N GLN A 70 9.15 -5.46 -4.66
CA GLN A 70 9.53 -6.86 -4.90
C GLN A 70 8.34 -7.69 -5.39
#